data_AF-A0A947IAW7-F1
#
_entry.id   AF-A0A947IAW7-F1
#
_cell.length_a   1.000
_cell.length_b   1.000
_cell.length_c   1.000
_cell.angle_alpha   90.00
_cell.angle_beta   90.00
_cell.angle_gamma   90.00
#
_symmetry.space_group_name_H-M   'P 1'
#
loop_
_entity.id
_entity.type
_entity.pdbx_description
1 polymer ?
#
loop_
_entity_poly.entity_id
_entity_poly.type
_entity_poly.pdbx_seq_one_letter_code
_entity_poly.pdbx_strand_id
1 'polypeptide(L)'
;EPGEKLELHGIYIAQTGHFGRNHYDCSMYPTDCIKDYLEVYGSIVSEGRVGTRWSYSWGGIASGFELRENIYDPEQSFNPPPFLPCISDEYGLKEWEEL
;
A
#
# COMPACT_ATOMS: atom_id res chain seq x y z
N GLU A 1 20.01 -11.13 12.20
CA GLU A 1 19.60 -11.66 10.89
C GLU A 1 18.71 -10.62 10.24
N PRO A 2 18.71 -10.43 8.91
CA PRO A 2 17.76 -9.50 8.29
C PRO A 2 16.35 -10.03 8.58
N GLY A 3 15.48 -9.16 9.10
CA GLY A 3 14.12 -9.52 9.52
C GLY A 3 13.25 -10.08 8.38
N GLU A 4 12.11 -10.67 8.73
CA GLU A 4 11.16 -11.19 7.74
C GLU A 4 10.57 -10.03 6.91
N LYS A 5 10.64 -10.17 5.59
CA LYS A 5 10.23 -9.14 4.61
C LYS A 5 9.10 -9.63 3.73
N LEU A 6 8.06 -8.80 3.59
CA LEU A 6 7.02 -8.98 2.57
C LEU A 6 7.22 -7.97 1.43
N GLU A 7 7.28 -8.47 0.20
CA GLU A 7 7.40 -7.68 -1.02
C GLU A 7 6.08 -7.72 -1.79
N LEU A 8 5.59 -6.54 -2.16
CA LEU A 8 4.38 -6.34 -2.94
C LEU A 8 4.73 -5.62 -4.24
N HIS A 9 4.40 -6.22 -5.39
CA HIS A 9 4.64 -5.61 -6.70
C HIS A 9 3.31 -5.34 -7.39
N GLY A 10 3.04 -4.08 -7.71
CA GLY A 10 1.85 -3.71 -8.47
C GLY A 10 1.17 -2.44 -8.00
N ILE A 11 -0.06 -2.25 -8.49
CA ILE A 11 -0.88 -1.09 -8.20
C ILE A 11 -2.12 -1.53 -7.44
N TYR A 12 -2.30 -0.96 -6.25
CA TYR A 12 -3.34 -1.32 -5.31
C TYR A 12 -4.36 -0.19 -5.22
N ILE A 13 -5.63 -0.47 -5.52
CA ILE A 13 -6.71 0.53 -5.54
C ILE A 13 -7.77 0.20 -4.49
N ALA A 14 -7.99 1.11 -3.55
CA ALA A 14 -9.11 1.11 -2.61
C ALA A 14 -10.03 2.31 -2.90
N GLN A 15 -10.96 2.16 -3.84
CA GLN A 15 -11.77 3.27 -4.38
C GLN A 15 -12.68 3.94 -3.36
N THR A 16 -13.20 3.20 -2.38
CA THR A 16 -14.16 3.68 -1.37
C THR A 16 -13.70 3.37 0.06
N GLY A 17 -12.43 3.00 0.24
CA GLY A 17 -11.92 2.47 1.49
C GLY A 17 -10.44 2.75 1.68
N HIS A 18 -9.82 1.98 2.57
CA HIS A 18 -8.43 2.14 2.95
C HIS A 18 -7.57 0.96 2.53
N PHE A 19 -6.35 1.22 2.07
CA PHE A 19 -5.32 0.21 1.99
C PHE A 19 -4.68 0.02 3.37
N GLY A 20 -4.68 -1.21 3.86
CA GLY A 20 -4.08 -1.47 5.16
C GLY A 20 -4.05 -2.93 5.55
N ARG A 21 -3.72 -3.14 6.82
CA ARG A 21 -3.65 -4.45 7.45
C ARG A 21 -4.54 -4.45 8.68
N ASN A 22 -5.27 -5.55 8.89
CA ASN A 22 -6.07 -5.73 10.10
C ASN A 22 -5.21 -5.69 11.37
N HIS A 23 -5.84 -5.33 12.49
CA HIS A 23 -5.21 -5.47 13.80
C HIS A 23 -5.22 -6.93 14.21
N TYR A 24 -4.06 -7.47 14.54
CA TYR A 24 -3.90 -8.80 15.12
C TYR A 24 -3.39 -8.64 16.55
N ASP A 25 -4.14 -9.14 17.51
CA ASP A 25 -3.78 -9.10 18.93
C ASP A 25 -2.54 -9.99 19.18
N CYS A 26 -1.46 -9.40 19.71
CA CYS A 26 -0.21 -10.12 19.97
C CYS A 26 -0.31 -11.21 21.03
N SER A 27 -1.32 -11.19 21.90
CA SER A 27 -1.56 -12.28 22.85
C SER A 27 -2.13 -13.52 22.17
N MET A 28 -2.94 -13.34 21.12
CA MET A 28 -3.55 -14.43 20.36
C MET A 28 -2.69 -14.88 19.18
N TYR A 29 -1.97 -13.95 18.56
CA TYR A 29 -1.19 -14.16 17.35
C TYR A 29 0.26 -13.66 17.53
N PRO A 30 1.04 -14.23 18.45
CA PRO A 30 2.36 -13.69 18.81
C PRO A 30 3.36 -13.69 17.65
N THR A 31 3.24 -14.62 16.71
CA THR A 31 4.12 -14.76 15.53
C THR A 31 3.72 -13.87 14.35
N ASP A 32 2.45 -13.48 14.31
CA ASP A 32 1.88 -12.79 13.16
C ASP A 32 1.55 -11.34 13.50
N CYS A 33 1.41 -10.96 14.76
CA CYS A 33 0.92 -9.63 15.09
C CYS A 33 1.85 -8.51 14.61
N ILE A 34 3.17 -8.70 14.72
CA ILE A 34 4.21 -7.76 14.29
C ILE A 34 5.05 -8.42 13.21
N LYS A 35 5.34 -7.67 12.14
CA LYS A 35 6.22 -8.05 11.04
C LYS A 35 7.26 -6.94 10.84
N ASP A 36 8.45 -7.31 10.36
CA ASP A 36 9.56 -6.37 10.33
C ASP A 36 9.40 -5.38 9.16
N TYR A 37 9.29 -5.89 7.94
CA TYR A 37 9.36 -5.05 6.73
C TYR A 37 8.23 -5.32 5.74
N LEU A 38 7.64 -4.24 5.23
CA LEU A 38 6.80 -4.23 4.04
C LEU A 38 7.41 -3.31 2.98
N GLU A 39 7.71 -3.86 1.82
CA GLU A 39 8.11 -3.08 0.64
C GLU A 39 7.04 -3.17 -0.43
N VAL A 40 6.64 -2.02 -0.97
CA VAL A 40 5.65 -1.91 -2.02
C VAL A 40 6.28 -1.26 -3.24
N TYR A 41 6.52 -2.04 -4.29
CA TYR A 41 6.97 -1.57 -5.59
C TYR A 41 5.77 -1.23 -6.46
N GLY A 42 5.57 0.06 -6.69
CA GLY A 42 4.47 0.59 -7.49
C GLY A 42 3.69 1.66 -6.76
N SER A 43 2.36 1.62 -6.85
CA SER A 43 1.47 2.69 -6.34
C SER A 43 0.32 2.17 -5.50
N ILE A 44 -0.04 2.93 -4.47
CA ILE A 44 -1.23 2.70 -3.66
C ILE A 44 -2.15 3.90 -3.82
N VAL A 45 -3.35 3.68 -4.35
CA VAL A 45 -4.41 4.69 -4.50
C VAL A 45 -5.56 4.33 -3.58
N SER A 46 -5.89 5.21 -2.64
CA SER A 46 -6.83 4.90 -1.56
C SER A 46 -7.60 6.15 -1.17
N GLU A 47 -8.91 6.03 -0.98
CA GLU A 47 -9.76 7.12 -0.47
C GLU A 47 -9.48 7.39 1.02
N GLY A 48 -9.33 6.31 1.79
CA GLY A 48 -8.95 6.34 3.20
C GLY A 48 -7.44 6.26 3.43
N ARG A 49 -7.03 6.17 4.71
CA ARG A 49 -5.60 6.12 5.07
C ARG A 49 -4.89 4.92 4.43
N VAL A 50 -3.62 5.09 4.09
CA VAL A 50 -2.73 3.98 3.75
C VAL A 50 -1.95 3.60 5.01
N GLY A 51 -2.45 2.64 5.78
CA GLY A 51 -1.93 2.33 7.12
C GLY A 51 -1.79 0.83 7.38
N THR A 52 -0.56 0.38 7.58
CA THR A 52 -0.24 -1.04 7.83
C THR A 52 0.29 -1.31 9.24
N ARG A 53 0.38 -0.26 10.06
CA ARG A 53 0.80 -0.28 11.47
C ARG A 53 -0.31 0.26 12.38
N TRP A 54 -0.50 -0.44 13.48
CA TRP A 54 -1.33 -0.07 14.62
C TRP A 54 -0.41 0.35 15.76
N SER A 55 -0.81 1.39 16.48
CA SER A 55 -0.06 1.92 17.62
C SER A 55 -0.97 1.98 18.83
N TYR A 56 -0.42 1.75 20.02
CA TYR A 56 -1.15 2.01 21.25
C TYR A 56 -1.40 3.51 21.44
N SER A 57 -2.41 3.86 22.23
CA SER A 57 -2.71 5.26 22.57
C SER A 57 -1.56 5.97 23.30
N TRP A 58 -0.74 5.23 24.04
CA TRP A 58 0.47 5.71 24.73
C TRP A 58 1.75 5.65 23.87
N GLY A 59 1.64 5.29 22.59
CA GLY A 59 2.79 5.09 21.69
C GLY A 59 3.32 3.65 21.68
N GLY A 60 4.24 3.39 20.75
CA GLY A 60 4.73 2.02 20.46
C GLY A 60 3.87 1.29 19.42
N ILE A 61 4.36 0.14 18.96
CA ILE A 61 3.65 -0.72 18.00
C ILE A 61 2.71 -1.67 18.73
N ALA A 62 1.47 -1.74 18.28
CA ALA A 62 0.46 -2.69 18.77
C ALA A 62 0.31 -3.90 17.84
N SER A 63 0.42 -3.67 16.53
CA SER A 63 0.32 -4.69 15.49
C SER A 63 0.78 -4.07 14.17
N GLY A 64 1.20 -4.87 13.19
CA GLY A 64 1.51 -4.39 11.85
C GLY A 64 2.96 -4.54 11.44
N PHE A 65 3.30 -3.87 10.36
CA PHE A 65 4.68 -3.75 9.91
C PHE A 65 5.39 -2.64 10.68
N GLU A 66 6.59 -2.93 11.18
CA GLU A 66 7.40 -1.95 11.89
C GLU A 66 7.90 -0.87 10.94
N LEU A 67 8.42 -1.29 9.77
CA LEU A 67 8.79 -0.42 8.67
C LEU A 67 7.96 -0.71 7.41
N ARG A 68 7.54 0.36 6.73
CA ARG A 68 6.97 0.29 5.38
C ARG A 68 7.70 1.24 4.45
N GLU A 69 8.15 0.73 3.33
CA GLU A 69 8.69 1.53 2.23
C GLU A 69 7.81 1.39 0.99
N ASN A 70 7.48 2.53 0.38
CA ASN A 70 6.82 2.57 -0.92
C ASN A 70 7.88 2.99 -1.94
N ILE A 71 8.18 2.09 -2.87
CA ILE A 71 9.25 2.23 -3.84
C ILE A 71 8.60 2.57 -5.18
N TYR A 72 8.94 3.75 -5.69
CA TYR A 72 8.50 4.21 -6.99
C TYR A 72 9.03 3.29 -8.09
N ASP A 73 8.13 2.79 -8.93
CA ASP A 73 8.45 2.00 -10.11
C ASP A 73 8.27 2.86 -11.38
N PRO A 74 9.37 3.28 -12.05
CA PRO A 74 9.29 4.12 -13.24
C PRO A 74 8.59 3.43 -14.41
N GLU A 75 8.65 2.10 -14.54
CA GLU A 75 7.99 1.40 -15.65
C GLU A 75 6.47 1.57 -15.59
N GLN A 76 5.90 1.61 -14.39
CA GLN A 76 4.47 1.86 -14.18
C GLN A 76 4.05 3.29 -14.54
N SER A 77 4.95 4.26 -14.46
CA SER A 77 4.66 5.64 -14.88
C SER A 77 4.69 5.80 -16.40
N PHE A 78 5.62 5.13 -17.08
CA PHE A 78 5.77 5.21 -18.54
C PHE A 78 4.81 4.29 -19.30
N ASN A 79 4.45 3.15 -18.71
CA ASN A 79 3.55 2.16 -19.30
C ASN A 79 2.58 1.60 -18.25
N PRO A 80 1.67 2.43 -17.72
CA PRO A 80 0.68 1.95 -16.76
C PRO A 80 -0.21 0.88 -17.42
N PRO A 81 -0.60 -0.17 -16.68
CA PRO A 81 -1.62 -1.09 -17.15
C PRO A 81 -2.89 -0.34 -17.58
N PRO A 82 -3.69 -0.90 -18.52
CA PRO A 82 -4.94 -0.30 -18.94
C PRO A 82 -5.81 0.06 -17.72
N PHE A 83 -6.44 1.23 -17.74
CA PHE A 83 -7.31 1.78 -16.68
C PHE A 83 -6.62 2.37 -15.43
N LEU A 84 -5.32 2.58 -15.48
CA LEU A 84 -4.61 3.35 -14.47
C LEU A 84 -4.31 4.76 -14.98
N PRO A 85 -4.35 5.78 -14.11
CA PRO A 85 -4.03 7.14 -14.50
C PRO A 85 -2.55 7.18 -14.92
N CYS A 86 -2.29 7.52 -16.19
CA CYS A 86 -0.95 7.85 -16.62
C CYS A 86 -0.60 9.24 -16.08
N ILE A 87 0.62 9.40 -15.56
CA ILE A 87 1.13 10.72 -15.22
C ILE A 87 1.45 11.39 -16.57
N SER A 88 0.69 12.41 -16.93
CA SER A 88 0.90 13.19 -18.14
C SER A 88 1.17 14.63 -17.72
N ASP A 89 2.23 15.23 -18.28
CA ASP A 89 2.50 16.66 -18.13
C ASP A 89 1.42 17.51 -18.84
N GLU A 90 0.61 16.89 -19.69
CA GLU A 90 -0.50 17.49 -20.44
C GLU A 90 -1.85 16.98 -19.93
N TYR A 91 -2.73 17.91 -19.51
CA TYR A 91 -4.14 17.64 -19.26
C TYR A 91 -4.83 17.26 -20.58
N GLY A 92 -4.92 15.96 -20.88
CA GLY A 92 -5.69 15.45 -22.01
C GLY A 92 -7.06 14.97 -21.56
N LEU A 93 -8.13 15.65 -21.97
CA LEU A 93 -9.50 15.13 -21.87
C LEU A 93 -9.61 13.91 -22.81
N LYS A 94 -9.81 12.71 -22.26
CA LYS A 94 -10.20 11.54 -23.05
C LYS A 94 -11.72 11.46 -23.06
N GLU A 95 -12.32 11.70 -24.23
CA GLU A 95 -13.74 11.45 -24.45
C GLU A 95 -14.00 9.95 -24.36
N TRP A 96 -15.07 9.59 -23.66
CA TRP A 96 -15.55 8.22 -23.52
C TRP A 96 -16.96 8.15 -24.11
N GLU A 97 -17.18 7.24 -25.06
CA GLU A 97 -18.49 6.84 -25.57
C GLU A 97 -18.76 5.38 -25.17
N GLU A 98 -19.94 5.12 -24.59
CA GLU A 98 -20.50 3.78 -24.40
C GLU A 98 -21.34 3.44 -25.64
N LEU A 99 -21.13 2.25 -26.23
CA LEU A 99 -21.94 1.71 -27.34
C LEU A 99 -23.23 1.06 -26.83
#